data_AF-A0A2V8JFB7-F1
#
_entry.id   AF-A0A2V8JFB7-F1
#
_cell.length_a   1.000
_cell.length_b   1.000
_cell.length_c   1.000
_cell.angle_alpha   90.00
_cell.angle_beta   90.00
_cell.angle_gamma   90.00
#
_symmetry.space_group_name_H-M   'P 1'
#
loop_
_entity.id
_entity.type
_entity.pdbx_description
1 polymer ?
#
loop_
_entity_poly.entity_id
_entity_poly.type
_entity_poly.pdbx_seq_one_letter_code
_entity_poly.pdbx_strand_id
1 'polypeptide(L)' 'TVREILIVSHREARITVHQRDSDGSWSTAEAKSGESVQLSSVAAAFAVDDVYRGGLEDAG' A
#
# COMPACT_ATOMS: atom_id res chain seq x y z
N THR A 1 -7.73 7.42 -14.89
CA THR A 1 -6.78 6.32 -15.14
C THR A 1 -6.27 5.83 -13.81
N VAL A 2 -5.89 4.55 -13.69
CA VAL A 2 -5.27 4.04 -12.46
C VAL A 2 -3.82 4.56 -12.38
N ARG A 3 -3.43 5.05 -11.21
CA ARG A 3 -2.08 5.58 -10.93
C ARG A 3 -1.30 4.75 -9.94
N GLU A 4 -1.99 4.15 -8.97
CA GLU A 4 -1.39 3.31 -7.94
C GLU A 4 -2.30 2.10 -7.70
N ILE A 5 -1.70 0.93 -7.51
CA ILE A 5 -2.38 -0.31 -7.13
C ILE A 5 -1.71 -0.83 -5.87
N LEU A 6 -2.51 -1.08 -4.84
CA LEU A 6 -2.06 -1.66 -3.58
C LEU A 6 -2.47 -3.12 -3.50
N ILE A 7 -1.55 -3.98 -3.07
CA ILE A 7 -1.82 -5.39 -2.79
C ILE A 7 -1.39 -5.68 -1.36
N VAL A 8 -2.33 -6.14 -0.54
CA VAL A 8 -2.09 -6.56 0.85
C VAL A 8 -1.95 -8.07 0.89
N SER A 9 -0.84 -8.58 1.41
CA SER A 9 -0.61 -10.02 1.55
C SER A 9 -1.41 -10.58 2.72
N HIS A 10 -2.20 -11.62 2.50
CA HIS A 10 -2.86 -12.35 3.59
C HIS A 10 -1.95 -13.39 4.28
N ARG A 11 -0.72 -13.59 3.78
CA ARG A 11 0.23 -14.61 4.27
C ARG A 11 1.26 -14.05 5.25
N GLU A 12 1.68 -12.81 5.03
CA GLU A 12 2.72 -12.12 5.79
C GLU A 12 2.39 -10.63 5.85
N ALA A 13 2.89 -9.91 6.86
CA ALA A 13 2.74 -8.46 6.98
C ALA A 13 3.54 -7.74 5.89
N ARG A 14 3.00 -7.71 4.67
CA ARG A 14 3.63 -7.16 3.48
C ARG A 14 2.60 -6.50 2.57
N ILE A 15 2.93 -5.30 2.13
CA ILE A 15 2.15 -4.53 1.18
C ILE A 15 3.02 -4.26 -0.03
N THR A 16 2.48 -4.52 -1.23
CA THR A 16 3.11 -4.20 -2.51
C THR A 16 2.36 -3.05 -3.16
N VAL A 17 3.11 -2.05 -3.63
CA VAL A 17 2.57 -0.91 -4.36
C VAL A 17 3.12 -0.93 -5.78
N HIS A 18 2.22 -0.96 -6.76
CA HIS A 18 2.57 -0.70 -8.14
C HIS A 18 2.19 0.74 -8.47
N GLN A 19 3.14 1.54 -8.95
CA GLN A 19 2.92 2.95 -9.26
C GLN A 19 3.20 3.17 -10.75
N ARG A 20 2.34 3.98 -11.38
CA ARG A 20 2.53 4.38 -12.77
C ARG A 20 3.30 5.70 -12.81
N ASP A 21 4.50 5.64 -13.36
CA ASP A 21 5.41 6.78 -13.48
C ASP A 21 4.94 7.75 -14.57
N SER A 22 5.55 8.94 -14.61
CA SER A 22 5.16 10.01 -15.55
C SER A 22 5.39 9.65 -17.02
N ASP A 23 6.34 8.76 -17.29
CA ASP A 23 6.60 8.21 -18.62
C ASP A 23 5.63 7.08 -19.01
N GLY A 24 4.71 6.73 -18.11
CA GLY A 24 3.71 5.70 -18.30
C GLY A 24 4.18 4.29 -17.94
N SER A 25 5.44 4.12 -17.53
CA SER A 25 5.98 2.86 -17.01
C SER A 25 5.44 2.53 -15.62
N TRP A 26 5.70 1.30 -15.16
CA TRP A 26 5.27 0.83 -13.85
C TRP A 26 6.48 0.47 -13.00
N SER A 27 6.54 1.03 -11.81
CA SER A 27 7.49 0.66 -10.76
C SER A 27 6.79 -0.09 -9.63
N THR A 28 7.55 -0.87 -8.86
CA THR A 28 7.02 -1.67 -7.74
C THR A 28 7.85 -1.44 -6.49
N ALA A 29 7.18 -1.18 -5.38
CA ALA A 29 7.78 -1.09 -4.06
C ALA A 29 7.08 -2.06 -3.09
N GLU A 30 7.81 -2.52 -2.08
CA GLU A 30 7.27 -3.34 -1.00
C GLU A 30 7.55 -2.68 0.35
N ALA A 31 6.60 -2.81 1.28
CA ALA A 31 6.76 -2.46 2.68
C ALA A 31 6.35 -3.65 3.56
N LYS A 32 7.08 -3.86 4.66
CA LYS A 32 6.90 -4.94 5.63
C LYS A 32 6.58 -4.38 7.02
N SER A 33 6.37 -5.27 7.99
CA SER A 33 6.13 -4.88 9.39
C SER A 33 7.21 -3.90 9.90
N GLY A 34 6.77 -2.88 10.63
CA GLY A 34 7.60 -1.74 11.07
C GLY A 34 7.88 -0.68 10.00
N GLU A 35 7.54 -0.90 8.73
CA GLU A 35 7.69 0.07 7.65
C GLU A 35 6.37 0.81 7.35
N SER A 36 6.46 1.85 6.53
CA SER A 36 5.30 2.64 6.11
C SER A 36 5.20 2.71 4.59
N VAL A 37 3.98 2.78 4.10
CA VAL A 37 3.65 2.97 2.69
C VAL A 37 3.28 4.43 2.46
N GLN A 38 3.76 4.99 1.35
CA GLN A 38 3.40 6.32 0.85
C GLN A 38 2.60 6.18 -0.44
N LEU A 39 1.45 6.84 -0.51
CA LEU A 39 0.63 6.93 -1.71
C LEU A 39 0.55 8.38 -2.17
N SER A 40 1.30 8.68 -3.22
CA SER A 40 1.43 10.03 -3.75
C SER A 40 0.14 10.52 -4.39
N SER A 41 -0.70 9.62 -4.92
CA SER A 41 -1.95 10.01 -5.59
C SER A 41 -3.03 10.54 -4.64
N VAL A 42 -2.97 10.15 -3.37
CA VAL A 42 -3.93 10.54 -2.32
C VAL A 42 -3.27 11.29 -1.16
N ALA A 43 -1.98 11.63 -1.28
CA ALA A 43 -1.18 12.27 -0.24
C ALA A 43 -1.33 11.60 1.13
N ALA A 44 -1.31 10.27 1.15
CA ALA A 44 -1.54 9.47 2.36
C ALA A 44 -0.33 8.60 2.70
N ALA A 45 -0.13 8.42 4.01
CA ALA A 45 0.88 7.57 4.60
C ALA A 45 0.23 6.65 5.63
N PHE A 46 0.62 5.39 5.67
CA PHE A 46 0.16 4.46 6.70
C PHE A 46 1.24 3.44 7.05
N ALA A 47 1.30 3.06 8.33
CA ALA A 47 2.18 2.00 8.78
C ALA A 47 1.61 0.64 8.37
N VAL A 48 2.47 -0.29 7.95
CA VAL A 48 2.06 -1.66 7.63
C VAL A 48 1.42 -2.30 8.86
N ASP A 49 1.99 -2.10 10.04
CA ASP A 49 1.49 -2.69 11.28
C ASP A 49 0.04 -2.29 11.59
N ASP A 50 -0.39 -1.08 11.23
CA ASP A 50 -1.76 -0.62 11.50
C ASP A 50 -2.78 -1.31 10.59
N VAL A 51 -2.41 -1.60 9.34
CA VAL A 51 -3.24 -2.38 8.40
C VAL A 51 -3.48 -3.79 8.94
N TYR A 52 -2.46 -4.42 9.51
CA TYR A 52 -2.55 -5.79 10.03
C TYR A 52 -3.07 -5.89 11.48
N ARG A 53 -3.07 -4.80 12.26
CA ARG A 53 -3.57 -4.80 13.65
C ARG A 53 -5.10 -4.82 13.75
N GLY A 54 -5.84 -4.59 12.66
CA GLY A 54 -7.31 -4.65 12.61
C GLY A 54 -8.01 -3.47 11.92
N GLY A 55 -7.30 -2.67 11.11
CA GLY A 55 -7.79 -1.42 10.54
C GLY A 55 -8.72 -1.51 9.32
N LEU A 56 -9.58 -2.52 9.24
CA LEU A 56 -10.91 -2.37 8.62
C LEU A 56 -11.88 -2.84 9.69
N GLU A 57 -12.23 -1.93 10.60
CA GLU A 57 -13.38 -2.15 11.47
C GLU A 57 -14.54 -2.57 10.56
N ASP A 58 -15.17 -3.70 10.90
CA ASP A 58 -16.36 -4.19 10.21
C ASP A 58 -17.31 -3.01 9.97
N ALA A 59 -17.59 -2.73 8.69
CA ALA A 59 -18.74 -1.92 8.33
C ALA A 59 -20.00 -2.73 8.69
N GLY A 60 -20.32 -2.74 9.98
CA GLY A 60 -21.59 -3.19 10.53
C GLY A 60 -22.69 -2.14 10.36
#